data_AF-A0A397UV99-F1
#
_entry.id   AF-A0A397UV99-F1
#
_cell.length_a   1.000
_cell.length_b   1.000
_cell.length_c   1.000
_cell.angle_alpha   90.00
_cell.angle_beta   90.00
_cell.angle_gamma   90.00
#
_symmetry.space_group_name_H-M   'P 1'
#
loop_
_entity.id
_entity.type
_entity.pdbx_description
1 polymer ?
#
loop_
_entity_poly.entity_id
_entity_poly.type
_entity_poly.pdbx_seq_one_letter_code
_entity_poly.pdbx_strand_id
1 'polypeptide(L)'
;MLLFKPFILICLILLGRSTVLGQSNNTNTNNTSSSSTGNFCGDPINDPCLNANKSISVCGGSLIIPINPGNNTATILAVTDKRLANCQCNSQYYKNLTSCVSCYSSNNIGNVSVANLNDYKSACTKLGIPFTDVRFD
;
A
#
# COMPACT_ATOMS: atom_id res chain seq x y z
N MET A 1 16.05 -47.79 24.45
CA MET A 1 16.19 -46.42 23.89
C MET A 1 15.70 -46.50 22.44
N LEU A 2 14.63 -45.75 22.10
CA LEU A 2 14.03 -45.53 20.75
C LEU A 2 13.53 -46.81 20.03
N LEU A 3 12.26 -47.23 20.03
CA LEU A 3 10.94 -46.56 19.89
C LEU A 3 10.73 -45.88 18.52
N PHE A 4 10.34 -46.68 17.51
CA PHE A 4 9.60 -46.19 16.34
C PHE A 4 8.32 -47.01 16.15
N LYS A 5 7.20 -46.28 16.20
CA LYS A 5 5.80 -46.72 16.16
C LYS A 5 5.38 -47.14 14.74
N PRO A 6 4.49 -48.14 14.58
CA PRO A 6 3.74 -48.32 13.35
C PRO A 6 2.63 -47.26 13.23
N PHE A 7 2.48 -46.69 12.03
CA PHE A 7 1.36 -45.83 11.64
C PHE A 7 0.06 -46.66 11.69
N ILE A 8 -0.73 -46.47 12.74
CA ILE A 8 -2.11 -46.92 12.81
C ILE A 8 -3.02 -45.73 12.54
N LEU A 9 -3.65 -45.80 11.36
CA LEU A 9 -4.77 -45.00 10.91
C LEU A 9 -5.98 -45.25 11.83
N ILE A 10 -6.34 -44.27 12.68
CA ILE A 10 -7.63 -44.27 13.39
C ILE A 10 -8.38 -43.01 13.02
N CYS A 11 -9.39 -43.21 12.19
CA CYS A 11 -10.46 -42.28 11.89
C CYS A 11 -11.45 -42.32 13.07
N LEU A 12 -11.52 -41.25 13.86
CA LEU A 12 -12.57 -41.07 14.87
C LEU A 12 -13.26 -39.72 14.69
N ILE A 13 -14.44 -39.82 14.11
CA ILE A 13 -15.51 -38.83 14.06
C ILE A 13 -15.97 -38.58 15.49
N LEU A 14 -15.94 -37.33 15.98
CA LEU A 14 -16.81 -36.91 17.07
C LEU A 14 -17.31 -35.47 16.88
N LEU A 15 -18.61 -35.42 16.64
CA LEU A 15 -19.54 -34.30 16.62
C LEU A 15 -19.34 -33.37 17.83
N GLY A 16 -18.79 -32.18 17.60
CA GLY A 16 -18.84 -31.06 18.54
C GLY A 16 -20.02 -30.16 18.23
N ARG A 17 -21.05 -30.22 19.07
CA ARG A 17 -22.29 -29.45 19.01
C ARG A 17 -22.01 -27.94 18.87
N SER A 18 -22.52 -27.34 17.79
CA SER A 18 -22.63 -25.89 17.67
C SER A 18 -23.84 -25.41 18.46
N THR A 19 -23.62 -24.79 19.61
CA THR A 19 -24.60 -23.92 20.25
C THR A 19 -23.93 -22.59 20.57
N VAL A 20 -24.13 -21.61 19.69
CA VAL A 20 -24.03 -20.21 20.07
C VAL A 20 -25.36 -19.56 19.75
N LEU A 21 -26.14 -19.34 20.82
CA LEU A 21 -27.23 -18.37 20.85
C LEU A 21 -26.61 -16.98 20.74
N GLY A 22 -27.10 -16.16 19.81
CA GLY A 22 -26.56 -14.82 19.59
C GLY A 22 -27.38 -13.98 18.62
N GLN A 23 -28.64 -13.75 18.98
CA GLN A 23 -29.49 -12.60 18.68
C GLN A 23 -29.43 -11.95 17.27
N SER A 24 -30.50 -12.20 16.51
CA SER A 24 -30.97 -11.38 15.41
C SER A 24 -31.27 -9.95 15.89
N ASN A 25 -30.55 -8.98 15.35
CA ASN A 25 -31.07 -7.62 15.19
C ASN A 25 -31.12 -7.31 13.71
N ASN A 26 -32.36 -7.31 13.21
CA ASN A 26 -32.70 -6.82 11.89
C ASN A 26 -32.43 -5.30 11.87
N THR A 27 -31.33 -4.90 11.27
CA THR A 27 -31.17 -3.53 10.80
C THR A 27 -30.87 -3.59 9.31
N ASN A 28 -31.96 -3.54 8.55
CA ASN A 28 -31.93 -3.22 7.13
C ASN A 28 -31.28 -1.84 6.96
N THR A 29 -29.96 -1.81 6.77
CA THR A 29 -29.25 -0.66 6.23
C THR A 29 -28.70 -1.07 4.88
N ASN A 30 -29.52 -0.90 3.85
CA ASN A 30 -29.01 -0.69 2.50
C ASN A 30 -28.06 0.50 2.59
N ASN A 31 -26.75 0.26 2.62
CA ASN A 31 -25.72 1.17 2.16
C ASN A 31 -24.46 0.34 1.95
N THR A 32 -24.16 0.12 0.68
CA THR A 32 -22.83 0.06 0.07
C THR A 32 -21.73 -0.49 0.97
N SER A 33 -21.16 -1.62 0.57
CA SER A 33 -19.77 -1.95 0.91
C SER A 33 -18.87 -0.82 0.41
N SER A 34 -18.79 0.25 1.19
CA SER A 34 -17.77 1.27 1.06
C SER A 34 -16.49 0.56 1.43
N SER A 35 -15.77 0.11 0.40
CA SER A 35 -14.31 0.02 0.45
C SER A 35 -13.83 1.39 0.93
N SER A 36 -13.67 1.52 2.24
CA SER A 36 -13.18 2.73 2.89
C SER A 36 -11.73 2.92 2.47
N THR A 37 -11.55 3.48 1.27
CA THR A 37 -10.31 4.10 0.83
C THR A 37 -10.22 5.43 1.57
N GLY A 38 -10.24 5.39 2.91
CA GLY A 38 -10.01 6.55 3.74
C GLY A 38 -8.56 6.94 3.53
N ASN A 39 -8.32 8.16 3.05
CA ASN A 39 -6.96 8.66 2.92
C ASN A 39 -6.43 8.87 4.35
N PHE A 40 -5.55 7.99 4.83
CA PHE A 40 -5.01 7.99 6.20
C PHE A 40 -4.04 9.16 6.47
N CYS A 41 -4.24 10.30 5.80
CA CYS A 41 -3.38 11.46 5.88
C CYS A 41 -3.31 11.99 7.31
N GLY A 42 -2.10 12.14 7.83
CA GLY A 42 -1.87 12.56 9.22
C GLY A 42 -2.05 11.44 10.26
N ASP A 43 -2.35 10.20 9.85
CA ASP A 43 -2.34 9.05 10.76
C ASP A 43 -0.90 8.69 11.16
N PRO A 44 -0.58 8.55 12.46
CA PRO A 44 0.80 8.33 12.91
C PRO A 44 1.41 7.01 12.44
N ILE A 45 0.60 6.06 11.95
CA ILE A 45 1.05 4.70 11.59
C ILE A 45 0.81 4.42 10.10
N ASN A 46 -0.34 4.83 9.59
CA ASN A 46 -0.83 4.50 8.26
C ASN A 46 -0.73 5.65 7.26
N ASP A 47 -0.13 6.78 7.64
CA ASP A 47 0.03 7.92 6.73
C ASP A 47 0.79 7.49 5.45
N PRO A 48 0.20 7.72 4.27
CA PRO A 48 0.78 7.25 3.01
C PRO A 48 2.10 7.97 2.67
N CYS A 49 2.29 9.22 3.10
CA CYS A 49 3.53 9.96 2.90
C CYS A 49 4.64 9.43 3.80
N LEU A 50 4.34 9.13 5.06
CA LEU A 50 5.25 8.51 6.01
C LEU A 50 5.70 7.14 5.48
N ASN A 51 4.75 6.33 5.01
CA ASN A 51 5.04 5.00 4.46
C ASN A 51 5.86 5.06 3.18
N ALA A 52 5.54 5.98 2.25
CA ALA A 52 6.37 6.21 1.07
C ALA A 52 7.79 6.65 1.45
N ASN A 53 7.93 7.62 2.37
CA ASN A 53 9.24 8.10 2.83
C ASN A 53 10.06 6.98 3.49
N LYS A 54 9.44 6.16 4.33
CA LYS A 54 10.07 5.00 4.97
C LYS A 54 10.59 3.98 3.95
N SER A 55 9.85 3.74 2.87
CA SER A 55 10.28 2.80 1.82
C SER A 55 11.52 3.25 1.07
N ILE A 56 11.77 4.57 0.93
CA ILE A 56 12.96 5.09 0.21
C ILE A 56 14.12 5.46 1.13
N SER A 57 13.89 5.58 2.44
CA SER A 57 14.95 5.89 3.41
C SER A 57 15.99 4.77 3.48
N VAL A 58 15.60 3.52 3.26
CA VAL A 58 16.53 2.37 3.17
C VAL A 58 17.47 2.47 1.96
N CYS A 59 17.07 3.20 0.90
CA CYS A 59 17.94 3.57 -0.22
C CYS A 59 18.69 4.91 0.00
N GLY A 60 18.63 5.49 1.21
CA GLY A 60 19.23 6.79 1.52
C GLY A 60 18.52 7.98 0.88
N GLY A 61 17.22 7.83 0.57
CA GLY A 61 16.37 8.88 0.02
C GLY A 61 15.47 9.54 1.06
N SER A 62 14.83 10.64 0.67
CA SER A 62 13.76 11.28 1.43
C SER A 62 12.70 11.80 0.47
N LEU A 63 11.44 11.68 0.88
CA LEU A 63 10.31 12.10 0.08
C LEU A 63 10.16 13.61 0.19
N ILE A 64 10.38 14.29 -0.92
CA ILE A 64 10.15 15.72 -1.05
C ILE A 64 9.00 15.90 -2.03
N ILE A 65 7.85 16.31 -1.53
CA ILE A 65 6.73 16.74 -2.35
C ILE A 65 6.91 18.23 -2.58
N PRO A 66 7.19 18.69 -3.82
CA PRO A 66 7.31 20.10 -4.11
C PRO A 66 5.94 20.75 -3.95
N ILE A 67 5.75 21.42 -2.83
CA ILE A 67 4.56 22.22 -2.55
C ILE A 67 4.80 23.56 -3.25
N ASN A 68 4.12 23.81 -4.37
CA ASN A 68 4.34 25.02 -5.15
C ASN A 68 3.30 26.10 -4.76
N PRO A 69 3.69 27.18 -4.04
CA PRO A 69 2.76 28.26 -3.72
C PRO A 69 2.58 29.29 -4.84
N GLY A 70 3.32 29.19 -5.97
CA GLY A 70 3.50 30.36 -6.84
C GLY A 70 2.97 30.27 -8.27
N ASN A 71 3.13 29.14 -8.96
CA ASN A 71 3.00 29.13 -10.41
C ASN A 71 2.19 27.89 -10.81
N ASN A 72 1.08 28.05 -11.55
CA ASN A 72 0.14 27.00 -11.99
C ASN A 72 0.74 25.79 -12.74
N THR A 73 2.07 25.63 -12.78
CA THR A 73 2.80 24.52 -13.36
C THR A 73 2.50 23.22 -12.61
N ALA A 74 1.99 22.23 -13.35
CA ALA A 74 1.81 20.89 -12.82
C ALA A 74 3.16 20.19 -12.64
N THR A 75 3.39 19.63 -11.46
CA THR A 75 4.57 18.80 -11.17
C THR A 75 4.18 17.34 -11.19
N ILE A 76 4.80 16.56 -12.08
CA ILE A 76 4.57 15.13 -12.19
C ILE A 76 5.73 14.39 -11.53
N LEU A 77 5.43 13.63 -10.47
CA LEU A 77 6.39 12.80 -9.76
C LEU A 77 6.58 11.48 -10.51
N ALA A 78 7.82 11.19 -10.88
CA ALA A 78 8.24 9.94 -11.52
C ALA A 78 9.59 9.49 -10.93
N VAL A 79 9.99 8.24 -11.22
CA VAL A 79 11.33 7.75 -10.86
C VAL A 79 12.36 8.38 -11.79
N THR A 80 13.30 9.12 -11.22
CA THR A 80 14.37 9.80 -11.98
C THR A 80 15.77 9.44 -11.48
N ASP A 81 15.92 9.11 -10.20
CA ASP A 81 17.20 8.72 -9.60
C ASP A 81 17.36 7.19 -9.62
N LYS A 82 18.36 6.71 -10.37
CA LYS A 82 18.71 5.28 -10.44
C LYS A 82 19.05 4.68 -9.07
N ARG A 83 19.65 5.45 -8.16
CA ARG A 83 19.98 5.00 -6.80
C ARG A 83 18.72 4.71 -5.99
N LEU A 84 17.69 5.55 -6.14
CA LEU A 84 16.42 5.39 -5.44
C LEU A 84 15.46 4.43 -6.15
N ALA A 85 15.66 4.20 -7.45
CA ALA A 85 14.82 3.33 -8.27
C ALA A 85 14.62 1.93 -7.65
N ASN A 86 15.63 1.36 -6.99
CA ASN A 86 15.50 0.07 -6.28
C ASN A 86 14.41 0.07 -5.20
N CYS A 87 14.18 1.20 -4.53
CA CYS A 87 13.14 1.35 -3.52
C CYS A 87 11.82 1.91 -4.09
N GLN A 88 11.88 2.58 -5.23
CA GLN A 88 10.72 3.24 -5.84
C GLN A 88 9.98 2.36 -6.85
N CYS A 89 10.67 1.44 -7.52
CA CYS A 89 10.13 0.63 -8.60
C CYS A 89 9.36 -0.62 -8.11
N ASN A 90 8.37 -0.40 -7.26
CA ASN A 90 7.44 -1.44 -6.82
C ASN A 90 6.02 -0.91 -6.60
N SER A 91 5.04 -1.81 -6.60
CA SER A 91 3.62 -1.48 -6.50
C SER A 91 3.26 -0.82 -5.18
N GLN A 92 3.89 -1.21 -4.07
CA GLN A 92 3.60 -0.68 -2.75
C GLN A 92 4.05 0.79 -2.62
N TYR A 93 5.26 1.11 -3.07
CA TYR A 93 5.74 2.49 -3.09
C TYR A 93 4.89 3.37 -4.01
N TYR A 94 4.59 2.90 -5.22
CA TYR A 94 3.73 3.64 -6.16
C TYR A 94 2.35 3.97 -5.55
N LYS A 95 1.72 3.00 -4.87
CA LYS A 95 0.45 3.19 -4.17
C LYS A 95 0.57 4.21 -3.05
N ASN A 96 1.56 4.06 -2.17
CA ASN A 96 1.81 4.99 -1.06
C ASN A 96 2.08 6.41 -1.57
N LEU A 97 2.87 6.56 -2.63
CA LEU A 97 3.16 7.87 -3.23
C LEU A 97 1.90 8.49 -3.85
N THR A 98 1.08 7.72 -4.55
CA THR A 98 -0.18 8.19 -5.13
C THR A 98 -1.17 8.66 -4.05
N SER A 99 -1.34 7.86 -3.00
CA SER A 99 -2.16 8.21 -1.84
C SER A 99 -1.59 9.40 -1.05
N CYS A 100 -0.26 9.51 -0.96
CA CYS A 100 0.38 10.66 -0.35
C CYS A 100 0.07 11.95 -1.11
N VAL A 101 0.21 11.95 -2.44
CA VAL A 101 -0.10 13.12 -3.26
C VAL A 101 -1.57 13.51 -3.14
N SER A 102 -2.49 12.55 -3.06
CA SER A 102 -3.91 12.85 -2.89
C SER A 102 -4.25 13.48 -1.52
N CYS A 103 -3.39 13.33 -0.50
CA CYS A 103 -3.53 14.07 0.76
C CYS A 103 -3.42 15.59 0.58
N TYR A 104 -2.69 16.03 -0.45
CA TYR A 104 -2.47 17.45 -0.75
C TYR A 104 -3.48 18.00 -1.77
N SER A 105 -4.11 17.14 -2.58
CA SER A 105 -5.11 17.55 -3.57
C SER A 105 -6.38 18.16 -2.94
N SER A 106 -6.80 17.69 -1.76
CA SER A 106 -7.99 18.23 -1.07
C SER A 106 -7.80 19.64 -0.50
N ASN A 107 -6.56 20.11 -0.38
CA ASN A 107 -6.23 21.38 0.24
C ASN A 107 -5.80 22.47 -0.77
N ASN A 108 -5.95 22.24 -2.09
CA ASN A 108 -5.51 23.15 -3.16
C ASN A 108 -4.01 23.53 -3.11
N ILE A 109 -3.15 22.71 -2.50
CA ILE A 109 -1.74 23.09 -2.22
C ILE A 109 -0.79 22.78 -3.39
N GLY A 110 -1.31 22.70 -4.62
CA GLY A 110 -0.52 22.64 -5.85
C GLY A 110 -0.97 21.56 -6.83
N ASN A 111 -0.60 21.76 -8.10
CA ASN A 111 -0.85 20.84 -9.21
C ASN A 111 0.17 19.69 -9.20
N VAL A 112 0.29 18.95 -8.09
CA VAL A 112 1.19 17.79 -8.02
C VAL A 112 0.42 16.52 -8.34
N SER A 113 0.96 15.69 -9.22
CA SER A 113 0.45 14.36 -9.53
C SER A 113 1.58 13.34 -9.60
N VAL A 114 1.25 12.05 -9.52
CA VAL A 114 2.19 10.98 -9.83
C VAL A 114 2.02 10.63 -11.31
N ALA A 115 3.12 10.34 -12.01
CA ALA A 115 3.06 9.80 -13.36
C ALA A 115 2.12 8.57 -13.38
N ASN A 116 1.35 8.39 -14.45
CA ASN A 116 0.50 7.22 -14.56
C ASN A 116 1.35 5.93 -14.47
N LEU A 117 0.71 4.83 -14.10
CA LEU A 117 1.42 3.59 -13.80
C LEU A 117 2.29 3.09 -14.97
N ASN A 118 1.86 3.28 -16.22
CA ASN A 118 2.62 2.83 -17.39
C ASN A 118 3.88 3.67 -17.60
N ASP A 119 3.78 4.98 -17.46
CA ASP A 119 4.93 5.89 -17.54
C ASP A 119 5.89 5.68 -16.37
N TYR A 120 5.35 5.42 -15.18
CA TYR A 120 6.14 5.11 -13.99
C TYR A 120 6.93 3.81 -14.16
N LYS A 121 6.28 2.74 -14.64
CA LYS A 121 6.92 1.47 -15.00
C LYS A 121 7.98 1.68 -16.08
N SER A 122 7.68 2.48 -17.09
CA SER A 122 8.63 2.80 -18.17
C SER A 122 9.86 3.56 -17.66
N ALA A 123 9.68 4.48 -16.70
CA ALA A 123 10.78 5.19 -16.07
C ALA A 123 11.70 4.23 -15.28
N CYS A 124 11.13 3.29 -14.54
CA CYS A 124 11.88 2.22 -13.88
C CYS A 124 12.72 1.40 -14.86
N THR A 125 12.12 0.93 -15.96
CA THR A 125 12.83 0.16 -16.99
C THR A 125 13.96 0.97 -17.63
N LYS A 126 13.76 2.27 -17.91
CA LYS A 126 14.82 3.15 -18.44
C LYS A 126 16.03 3.26 -17.50
N LEU A 127 15.82 3.13 -16.19
CA LEU A 127 16.88 3.13 -15.19
C LEU A 127 17.50 1.74 -14.95
N GLY A 128 17.01 0.71 -15.66
CA GLY A 128 17.48 -0.68 -15.56
C GLY A 128 16.91 -1.44 -14.38
N ILE A 129 15.86 -0.93 -13.72
CA ILE A 129 15.20 -1.59 -12.59
C ILE A 129 13.81 -2.09 -13.03
N PRO A 130 13.52 -3.39 -12.96
CA PRO A 130 12.18 -3.89 -13.27
C PRO A 130 11.20 -3.43 -12.19
N PHE A 131 9.99 -3.05 -12.61
CA PHE A 131 8.92 -2.75 -11.66
C PHE A 131 8.36 -4.05 -11.08
N THR A 132 8.29 -4.16 -9.76
CA THR A 132 7.81 -5.37 -9.08
C THR A 132 6.42 -5.16 -8.47
N ASP A 133 5.56 -6.18 -8.52
CA ASP A 133 4.24 -6.13 -7.87
C ASP A 133 4.30 -6.51 -6.37
N VAL A 134 5.49 -6.76 -5.83
CA VAL A 134 5.69 -7.32 -4.49
C VAL A 134 5.61 -6.23 -3.41
N ARG A 135 4.90 -6.54 -2.32
CA ARG A 135 5.00 -5.82 -1.04
C ARG A 135 6.29 -6.24 -0.35
N PHE A 136 7.14 -5.27 0.00
CA PHE A 136 8.19 -5.50 0.98
C PHE A 136 7.55 -5.24 2.35
N ASP A 137 7.03 -6.31 2.95
CA ASP A 137 6.56 -6.33 4.34
C ASP A 137 7.73 -6.44 5.32
#